data_AF-A0A9W6DU67-F1
#
_entry.id   AF-A0A9W6DU67-F1
#
_cell.length_a   1.000
_cell.length_b   1.000
_cell.length_c   1.000
_cell.angle_alpha   90.00
_cell.angle_beta   90.00
_cell.angle_gamma   90.00
#
_symmetry.space_group_name_H-M   'P 1'
#
loop_
_entity.id
_entity.type
_entity.pdbx_description
1 polymer ?
#
loop_
_entity_poly.entity_id
_entity_poly.type
_entity_poly.pdbx_seq_one_letter_code
_entity_poly.pdbx_strand_id
1 'polypeptide(L)'
;MSLKNLFEKLPESREEWEQAAASAGVVKKSLRHCKDLSGSHITQEQFLLFRTLCPPSIHPSLFHPAEFGLNLTNASNILAGCPDFQEYLSQVGTDNFQRLGEFRSTLIRQWEVLKGLQNRDDPLKCCDEGAVNGSLVTLLQTLLSLHPTPASEWSIAKTRLRGTFGSLRSDTKPLHLDVITDGQMKDKRTGEIKSVLKCKEDIRIHHSPTVDMQEAAEIVAWVSQYPDNDRSVNTHQ
;
A
#
# COMPACT_ATOMS: atom_id res chain seq x y z
N MET A 1 4.74 -22.35 21.51
CA MET A 1 4.23 -21.05 21.05
C MET A 1 2.86 -21.28 20.44
N SER A 2 1.82 -20.62 20.95
CA SER A 2 0.44 -20.90 20.55
C SER A 2 0.12 -20.17 19.25
N LEU A 3 -0.20 -20.91 18.20
CA LEU A 3 -0.71 -20.45 16.89
C LEU A 3 -2.10 -19.76 16.97
N LYS A 4 -2.56 -19.34 18.16
CA LYS A 4 -3.97 -18.96 18.42
C LYS A 4 -4.37 -17.51 18.09
N ASN A 5 -3.50 -16.69 17.53
CA ASN A 5 -3.70 -15.22 17.51
C ASN A 5 -3.69 -14.56 16.12
N LEU A 6 -3.86 -15.34 15.06
CA LEU A 6 -4.00 -14.79 13.70
C LEU A 6 -5.48 -14.81 13.33
N PHE A 7 -5.96 -13.71 12.75
CA PHE A 7 -7.29 -13.68 12.16
C PHE A 7 -7.40 -14.74 11.06
N GLU A 8 -8.43 -15.58 11.11
CA GLU A 8 -8.84 -16.38 9.96
C GLU A 8 -9.53 -15.49 8.90
N LYS A 9 -10.26 -14.47 9.35
CA LYS A 9 -10.90 -13.45 8.51
C LYS A 9 -10.90 -12.10 9.22
N LEU A 10 -10.57 -11.03 8.52
CA LEU A 10 -10.62 -9.66 9.06
C LEU A 10 -12.04 -9.09 9.02
N PRO A 11 -12.40 -8.16 9.92
CA PRO A 11 -13.70 -7.50 9.89
C PRO A 11 -13.91 -6.70 8.60
N GLU A 12 -14.99 -6.99 7.88
CA GLU A 12 -15.40 -6.30 6.67
C GLU A 12 -16.41 -5.17 6.98
N SER A 13 -17.09 -5.26 8.13
CA SER A 13 -18.13 -4.33 8.58
C SER A 13 -17.91 -3.85 10.01
N ARG A 14 -18.64 -2.78 10.40
CA ARG A 14 -18.62 -2.25 11.76
C ARG A 14 -19.09 -3.30 12.77
N GLU A 15 -20.17 -4.02 12.44
CA GLU A 15 -20.79 -5.02 13.30
C GLU A 15 -19.82 -6.18 13.55
N GLU A 16 -19.14 -6.65 12.49
CA GLU A 16 -18.08 -7.66 12.62
C GLU A 16 -16.91 -7.16 13.46
N TRP A 17 -16.50 -5.90 13.28
CA TRP A 17 -15.44 -5.29 14.06
C TRP A 17 -15.83 -5.21 15.55
N GLU A 18 -17.06 -4.80 15.87
CA GLU A 18 -17.56 -4.71 17.24
C GLU A 18 -17.61 -6.08 17.93
N GLN A 19 -18.06 -7.11 17.22
CA GLN A 19 -18.07 -8.49 17.72
C GLN A 19 -16.66 -9.03 17.97
N ALA A 20 -15.72 -8.79 17.03
CA ALA A 20 -14.34 -9.19 17.19
C ALA A 20 -13.65 -8.43 18.33
N ALA A 21 -13.92 -7.12 18.46
CA ALA A 21 -13.41 -6.28 19.54
C ALA A 21 -13.95 -6.68 20.92
N ALA A 22 -15.23 -7.06 21.00
CA ALA A 22 -15.84 -7.59 22.22
C ALA A 22 -15.19 -8.93 22.62
N SER A 23 -15.02 -9.84 21.67
CA SER A 23 -14.41 -11.15 21.89
C SER A 23 -12.95 -11.04 22.34
N ALA A 24 -12.19 -10.09 21.78
CA ALA A 24 -10.81 -9.79 22.18
C ALA A 24 -10.71 -8.87 23.42
N GLY A 25 -11.82 -8.39 23.98
CA GLY A 25 -11.82 -7.51 25.15
C GLY A 25 -11.13 -6.15 24.92
N VAL A 26 -11.23 -5.59 23.71
CA VAL A 26 -10.59 -4.33 23.31
C VAL A 26 -11.55 -3.18 23.00
N VAL A 27 -12.87 -3.37 23.12
CA VAL A 27 -13.92 -2.38 22.78
C VAL A 27 -13.65 -0.99 23.37
N LYS A 28 -13.29 -0.92 24.66
CA LYS A 28 -13.03 0.33 25.40
C LYS A 28 -11.54 0.64 25.55
N LYS A 29 -10.69 -0.09 24.82
CA LYS A 29 -9.24 0.12 24.82
C LYS A 29 -8.84 1.00 23.62
N SER A 30 -7.63 1.51 23.72
CA SER A 30 -6.90 2.23 22.67
C SER A 30 -5.50 1.64 22.55
N LEU A 31 -4.77 2.00 21.50
CA LEU A 31 -3.38 1.56 21.30
C LEU A 31 -2.49 1.84 22.52
N ARG A 32 -2.80 2.85 23.34
CA ARG A 32 -2.09 3.14 24.62
C ARG A 32 -2.05 1.97 25.60
N HIS A 33 -2.96 1.01 25.46
CA HIS A 33 -3.05 -0.16 26.33
C HIS A 33 -2.21 -1.34 25.83
N CYS A 34 -1.58 -1.23 24.65
CA CYS A 34 -0.63 -2.22 24.14
C CYS A 34 0.74 -2.04 24.82
N LYS A 35 1.45 -3.15 25.04
CA LYS A 35 2.81 -3.14 25.61
C LYS A 35 3.88 -2.80 24.56
N ASP A 36 3.67 -3.28 23.35
CA ASP A 36 4.55 -3.13 22.20
C ASP A 36 3.73 -2.99 20.91
N LEU A 37 4.35 -2.41 19.88
CA LEU A 37 3.81 -2.30 18.53
C LEU A 37 4.96 -2.51 17.53
N SER A 38 4.79 -3.44 16.60
CA SER A 38 5.77 -3.70 15.54
C SER A 38 5.03 -3.84 14.22
N GLY A 39 5.40 -3.01 13.24
CA GLY A 39 4.78 -3.02 11.90
C GLY A 39 4.86 -4.37 11.18
N SER A 40 5.87 -5.19 11.49
CA SER A 40 6.04 -6.51 10.87
C SER A 40 5.26 -7.64 11.56
N HIS A 41 4.82 -7.42 12.80
CA HIS A 41 4.17 -8.43 13.63
C HIS A 41 2.99 -7.81 14.38
N ILE A 42 1.86 -7.70 13.68
CA ILE A 42 0.63 -7.15 14.23
C ILE A 42 -0.21 -8.29 14.81
N THR A 43 -0.61 -8.15 16.07
CA THR A 43 -1.55 -9.09 16.71
C THR A 43 -3.00 -8.72 16.39
N GLN A 44 -3.93 -9.67 16.56
CA GLN A 44 -5.36 -9.41 16.42
C GLN A 44 -5.84 -8.24 17.30
N GLU A 45 -5.38 -8.17 18.55
CA GLU A 45 -5.73 -7.06 19.46
C GLU A 45 -5.23 -5.72 18.93
N GLN A 46 -3.98 -5.65 18.48
CA GLN A 46 -3.39 -4.42 17.93
C GLN A 46 -4.13 -3.98 16.65
N PHE A 47 -4.45 -4.92 15.76
CA PHE A 47 -5.21 -4.62 14.55
C PHE A 47 -6.62 -4.10 14.87
N LEU A 48 -7.35 -4.72 15.80
CA LEU A 48 -8.67 -4.23 16.21
C LEU A 48 -8.60 -2.82 16.79
N LEU A 49 -7.50 -2.48 17.48
CA LEU A 49 -7.25 -1.16 18.02
C LEU A 49 -6.89 -0.10 16.95
N PHE A 50 -6.50 -0.52 15.74
CA PHE A 50 -6.39 0.38 14.58
C PHE A 50 -7.75 0.88 14.09
N ARG A 51 -8.85 0.20 14.46
CA ARG A 51 -10.22 0.53 14.02
C ARG A 51 -10.39 0.47 12.49
N THR A 52 -9.68 -0.45 11.85
CA THR A 52 -9.69 -0.66 10.40
C THR A 52 -10.74 -1.69 10.00
N LEU A 53 -11.41 -1.42 8.87
CA LEU A 53 -12.26 -2.39 8.16
C LEU A 53 -11.55 -2.81 6.88
N CYS A 54 -11.62 -4.09 6.54
CA CYS A 54 -10.99 -4.67 5.35
C CYS A 54 -12.07 -5.28 4.45
N PRO A 55 -12.84 -4.47 3.71
CA PRO A 55 -13.84 -4.99 2.79
C PRO A 55 -13.20 -5.85 1.69
N PRO A 56 -13.96 -6.76 1.06
CA PRO A 56 -13.45 -7.60 -0.02
C PRO A 56 -12.86 -6.78 -1.16
N SER A 57 -11.79 -7.31 -1.76
CA SER A 57 -11.21 -6.71 -2.97
C SER A 57 -12.23 -6.70 -4.11
N ILE A 58 -12.37 -5.55 -4.75
CA ILE A 58 -13.24 -5.36 -5.90
C ILE A 58 -12.43 -5.63 -7.17
N HIS A 59 -13.01 -6.36 -8.12
CA HIS A 59 -12.35 -6.64 -9.40
C HIS A 59 -12.09 -5.33 -10.17
N PRO A 60 -10.92 -5.14 -10.83
CA PRO A 60 -10.59 -3.88 -11.50
C PRO A 60 -11.60 -3.44 -12.56
N SER A 61 -12.33 -4.37 -13.18
CA SER A 61 -13.39 -4.03 -14.16
C SER A 61 -14.59 -3.32 -13.55
N LEU A 62 -14.74 -3.32 -12.22
CA LEU A 62 -15.81 -2.63 -11.49
C LEU A 62 -15.34 -1.26 -10.98
N PHE A 63 -14.11 -0.85 -11.27
CA PHE A 63 -13.60 0.47 -10.90
C PHE A 63 -14.28 1.55 -11.74
N HIS A 64 -15.08 2.40 -11.08
CA HIS A 64 -15.65 3.60 -11.69
C HIS A 64 -14.94 4.85 -11.17
N PRO A 65 -14.09 5.51 -11.96
CA PRO A 65 -13.30 6.67 -11.51
C PRO A 65 -14.16 7.79 -10.90
N ALA A 66 -15.36 8.00 -11.43
CA ALA A 66 -16.28 9.04 -10.98
C ALA A 66 -16.74 8.86 -9.53
N GLU A 67 -16.85 7.63 -9.02
CA GLU A 67 -17.19 7.34 -7.62
C GLU A 67 -16.11 7.86 -6.66
N PHE A 68 -14.88 8.04 -7.15
CA PHE A 68 -13.75 8.58 -6.41
C PHE A 68 -13.45 10.05 -6.77
N GLY A 69 -14.36 10.72 -7.50
CA GLY A 69 -14.16 12.10 -7.96
C GLY A 69 -13.05 12.25 -9.02
N LEU A 70 -12.66 11.16 -9.68
CA LEU A 70 -11.59 11.16 -10.68
C LEU A 70 -12.17 11.37 -12.09
N ASN A 71 -11.63 12.34 -12.82
CA ASN A 71 -11.86 12.53 -14.25
C ASN A 71 -10.60 12.13 -15.02
N LEU A 72 -10.69 11.03 -15.78
CA LEU A 72 -9.54 10.46 -16.48
C LEU A 72 -9.33 11.04 -17.89
N THR A 73 -10.18 11.96 -18.37
CA THR A 73 -10.14 12.46 -19.76
C THR A 73 -8.77 12.99 -20.16
N ASN A 74 -8.15 13.81 -19.31
CA ASN A 74 -6.82 14.37 -19.61
C ASN A 74 -5.74 13.29 -19.65
N ALA A 75 -5.74 12.38 -18.68
CA ALA A 75 -4.78 11.27 -18.63
C ALA A 75 -4.94 10.35 -19.86
N SER A 76 -6.18 10.01 -20.23
CA SER A 76 -6.49 9.23 -21.43
C SER A 76 -5.98 9.91 -22.70
N ASN A 77 -6.15 11.23 -22.84
CA ASN A 77 -5.66 11.97 -23.99
C ASN A 77 -4.13 12.00 -24.07
N ILE A 78 -3.44 12.22 -22.94
CA ILE A 78 -1.97 12.18 -22.86
C ILE A 78 -1.46 10.81 -23.29
N LEU A 79 -2.04 9.74 -22.75
CA LEU A 79 -1.63 8.37 -23.05
C LEU A 79 -1.95 7.97 -24.50
N ALA A 80 -3.12 8.33 -25.02
CA ALA A 80 -3.49 8.07 -26.41
C ALA A 80 -2.58 8.80 -27.41
N GLY A 81 -2.11 10.00 -27.05
CA GLY A 81 -1.19 10.79 -27.86
C GLY A 81 0.29 10.40 -27.76
N CYS A 82 0.64 9.42 -26.92
CA CYS A 82 2.03 9.01 -26.66
C CYS A 82 2.40 7.75 -27.47
N PRO A 83 3.22 7.84 -28.55
CA PRO A 83 3.58 6.69 -29.37
C PRO A 83 4.27 5.57 -28.59
N ASP A 84 5.23 5.92 -27.73
CA ASP A 84 5.97 4.95 -26.90
C ASP A 84 5.04 4.16 -25.98
N PHE A 85 3.99 4.80 -25.45
CA PHE A 85 3.01 4.12 -24.61
C PHE A 85 2.11 3.19 -25.43
N GLN A 86 1.69 3.60 -26.63
CA GLN A 86 0.90 2.74 -27.52
C GLN A 86 1.70 1.51 -27.97
N GLU A 87 2.98 1.70 -28.32
CA GLU A 87 3.87 0.59 -28.65
C GLU A 87 4.06 -0.32 -27.44
N TYR A 88 4.32 0.24 -26.25
CA TYR A 88 4.38 -0.52 -25.01
C TYR A 88 3.15 -1.39 -24.78
N LEU A 89 1.94 -0.82 -24.88
CA LEU A 89 0.70 -1.59 -24.73
C LEU A 89 0.60 -2.77 -25.69
N SER A 90 1.08 -2.61 -26.93
CA SER A 90 1.07 -3.69 -27.92
C SER A 90 2.05 -4.83 -27.61
N GLN A 91 3.08 -4.57 -26.79
CA GLN A 91 4.11 -5.53 -26.42
C GLN A 91 3.94 -6.09 -24.99
N VAL A 92 2.99 -5.59 -24.18
CA VAL A 92 2.72 -6.12 -22.83
C VAL A 92 2.42 -7.62 -22.91
N GLY A 93 3.13 -8.42 -22.12
CA GLY A 93 3.01 -9.88 -22.12
C GLY A 93 3.85 -10.60 -23.18
N THR A 94 4.68 -9.87 -23.94
CA THR A 94 5.66 -10.42 -24.87
C THR A 94 7.10 -10.14 -24.41
N ASP A 95 8.08 -10.83 -24.98
CA ASP A 95 9.51 -10.58 -24.79
C ASP A 95 10.12 -9.63 -25.83
N ASN A 96 9.28 -8.85 -26.52
CA ASN A 96 9.74 -7.88 -27.51
C ASN A 96 10.03 -6.52 -26.88
N PHE A 97 11.31 -6.20 -26.72
CA PHE A 97 11.77 -4.95 -26.10
C PHE A 97 12.18 -3.86 -27.09
N GLN A 98 11.82 -3.99 -28.38
CA GLN A 98 12.19 -3.03 -29.41
C GLN A 98 11.20 -1.87 -29.49
N ARG A 99 11.69 -0.67 -29.83
CA ARG A 99 10.88 0.53 -30.12
C ARG A 99 9.98 1.03 -28.98
N LEU A 100 10.27 0.66 -27.74
CA LEU A 100 9.47 1.02 -26.57
C LEU A 100 9.78 2.40 -25.96
N GLY A 101 10.82 3.09 -26.46
CA GLY A 101 11.28 4.36 -25.92
C GLY A 101 11.42 4.35 -24.39
N GLU A 102 10.78 5.32 -23.73
CA GLU A 102 10.78 5.47 -22.26
C GLU A 102 10.20 4.24 -21.51
N PHE A 103 9.35 3.44 -22.17
CA PHE A 103 8.71 2.26 -21.57
C PHE A 103 9.54 0.97 -21.65
N ARG A 104 10.72 1.00 -22.29
CA ARG A 104 11.57 -0.20 -22.43
C ARG A 104 11.91 -0.82 -21.07
N SER A 105 12.36 -0.01 -20.12
CA SER A 105 12.74 -0.47 -18.78
C SER A 105 11.54 -1.04 -18.02
N THR A 106 10.36 -0.44 -18.20
CA THR A 106 9.11 -0.91 -17.63
C THR A 106 8.77 -2.32 -18.11
N LEU A 107 8.80 -2.57 -19.42
CA LEU A 107 8.47 -3.90 -19.93
C LEU A 107 9.49 -4.97 -19.50
N ILE A 108 10.79 -4.63 -19.47
CA ILE A 108 11.83 -5.56 -18.99
C ILE A 108 11.54 -6.00 -17.55
N ARG A 109 11.25 -5.06 -16.64
CA ARG A 109 10.93 -5.35 -15.23
C ARG A 109 9.66 -6.19 -15.10
N GLN A 110 8.63 -5.90 -15.89
CA GLN A 110 7.40 -6.70 -15.90
C GLN A 110 7.66 -8.13 -16.39
N TRP A 111 8.52 -8.29 -17.39
CA TRP A 111 8.92 -9.60 -17.90
C TRP A 111 9.75 -10.40 -16.88
N GLU A 112 10.62 -9.75 -16.10
CA GLU A 112 11.34 -10.36 -14.97
C GLU A 112 10.35 -10.93 -13.94
N VAL A 113 9.31 -10.16 -13.58
CA VAL A 113 8.25 -10.62 -12.67
C VAL A 113 7.48 -11.80 -13.27
N LEU A 114 7.07 -11.72 -14.53
CA LEU A 114 6.34 -12.81 -15.19
C LEU A 114 7.16 -14.11 -15.24
N LYS A 115 8.46 -14.01 -15.57
CA LYS A 115 9.36 -15.16 -15.55
C LYS A 115 9.53 -15.72 -14.13
N GLY A 116 9.66 -14.87 -13.13
CA GLY A 116 9.76 -15.31 -11.74
C GLY A 116 8.52 -16.04 -11.25
N LEU A 117 7.33 -15.55 -11.61
CA LEU A 117 6.06 -16.21 -11.32
C LEU A 117 5.93 -17.59 -11.98
N GLN A 118 6.49 -17.76 -13.18
CA GLN A 118 6.51 -19.05 -13.89
C GLN A 118 7.56 -20.04 -13.34
N ASN A 119 8.55 -19.55 -12.60
CA ASN A 119 9.70 -20.34 -12.14
C ASN A 119 9.90 -20.22 -10.62
N ARG A 120 8.82 -20.33 -9.84
CA ARG A 120 8.83 -20.13 -8.38
C ARG A 120 9.79 -21.07 -7.63
N ASP A 121 9.95 -22.29 -8.14
CA ASP A 121 10.80 -23.31 -7.49
C ASP A 121 12.29 -23.19 -7.87
N ASP A 122 12.64 -22.32 -8.82
CA ASP A 122 14.02 -22.12 -9.26
C ASP A 122 14.60 -20.86 -8.57
N PRO A 123 15.49 -20.99 -7.58
CA PRO A 123 16.02 -19.86 -6.83
C PRO A 123 16.84 -18.87 -7.69
N LEU A 124 17.26 -19.26 -8.89
CA LEU A 124 17.97 -18.38 -9.83
C LEU A 124 17.02 -17.64 -10.77
N LYS A 125 15.74 -18.01 -10.81
CA LYS A 125 14.74 -17.43 -11.70
C LYS A 125 13.52 -16.87 -10.99
N CYS A 126 13.21 -17.31 -9.78
CA CYS A 126 12.09 -16.81 -8.99
C CYS A 126 12.22 -15.29 -8.75
N CYS A 127 11.08 -14.62 -8.58
CA CYS A 127 11.05 -13.19 -8.25
C CYS A 127 10.63 -13.00 -6.79
N ASP A 128 11.21 -12.00 -6.15
CA ASP A 128 10.85 -11.59 -4.80
C ASP A 128 9.98 -10.31 -4.79
N GLU A 129 9.62 -9.86 -3.59
CA GLU A 129 8.88 -8.61 -3.36
C GLU A 129 9.58 -7.39 -3.99
N GLY A 130 10.91 -7.41 -4.08
CA GLY A 130 11.73 -6.34 -4.65
C GLY A 130 11.56 -6.21 -6.17
N ALA A 131 11.50 -7.33 -6.89
CA ALA A 131 11.25 -7.34 -8.33
C ALA A 131 9.85 -6.79 -8.66
N VAL A 132 8.83 -7.21 -7.90
CA VAL A 132 7.45 -6.72 -8.07
C VAL A 132 7.37 -5.21 -7.81
N ASN A 133 7.94 -4.75 -6.68
CA ASN A 133 7.96 -3.34 -6.33
C ASN A 133 8.73 -2.49 -7.37
N GLY A 134 9.90 -2.96 -7.81
CA GLY A 134 10.69 -2.28 -8.84
C GLY A 134 9.94 -2.14 -10.16
N SER A 135 9.22 -3.19 -10.57
CA SER A 135 8.35 -3.16 -11.76
C SER A 135 7.24 -2.12 -11.63
N LEU A 136 6.51 -2.10 -10.50
CA LEU A 136 5.44 -1.13 -10.24
C LEU A 136 5.96 0.31 -10.22
N VAL A 137 7.01 0.59 -9.45
CA VAL A 137 7.55 1.95 -9.32
C VAL A 137 8.09 2.46 -10.66
N THR A 138 8.75 1.59 -11.45
CA THR A 138 9.25 1.97 -12.79
C THR A 138 8.09 2.36 -13.70
N LEU A 139 7.00 1.59 -13.72
CA LEU A 139 5.79 1.93 -14.48
C LEU A 139 5.23 3.29 -14.03
N LEU A 140 5.05 3.49 -12.72
CA LEU A 140 4.50 4.72 -12.16
C LEU A 140 5.35 5.95 -12.46
N GLN A 141 6.69 5.83 -12.38
CA GLN A 141 7.63 6.89 -12.74
C GLN A 141 7.57 7.21 -14.23
N THR A 142 7.53 6.19 -15.09
CA THR A 142 7.46 6.35 -16.55
C THR A 142 6.16 7.05 -16.95
N LEU A 143 5.01 6.61 -16.41
CA LEU A 143 3.71 7.26 -16.64
C LEU A 143 3.72 8.73 -16.19
N LEU A 144 4.31 9.02 -15.03
CA LEU A 144 4.38 10.37 -14.50
C LEU A 144 5.28 11.30 -15.35
N SER A 145 6.31 10.74 -16.00
CA SER A 145 7.20 11.49 -16.90
C SER A 145 6.49 12.04 -18.14
N LEU A 146 5.35 11.46 -18.51
CA LEU A 146 4.51 11.96 -19.61
C LEU A 146 3.77 13.25 -19.26
N HIS A 147 3.64 13.56 -17.97
CA HIS A 147 3.01 14.80 -17.53
C HIS A 147 4.06 15.95 -17.59
N PRO A 148 3.78 17.09 -18.25
CA PRO A 148 4.77 18.15 -18.46
C PRO A 148 5.35 18.75 -17.17
N THR A 149 4.51 18.91 -16.14
CA THR A 149 4.90 19.54 -14.87
C THR A 149 4.35 18.73 -13.69
N PRO A 150 4.93 17.55 -13.39
CA PRO A 150 4.44 16.72 -12.31
C PRO A 150 4.78 17.39 -10.97
N ALA A 151 3.77 17.69 -10.17
CA ALA A 151 3.95 18.26 -8.82
C ALA A 151 4.42 17.22 -7.79
N SER A 152 4.35 15.94 -8.16
CA SER A 152 4.69 14.82 -7.31
C SER A 152 5.72 13.92 -7.98
N GLU A 153 6.29 12.98 -7.24
CA GLU A 153 7.20 11.96 -7.75
C GLU A 153 7.00 10.63 -7.02
N TRP A 154 7.20 9.52 -7.74
CA TRP A 154 7.22 8.18 -7.16
C TRP A 154 8.67 7.79 -6.83
N SER A 155 8.85 7.12 -5.69
CA SER A 155 10.16 6.72 -5.19
C SER A 155 10.11 5.29 -4.62
N ILE A 156 11.09 4.48 -5.00
CA ILE A 156 11.36 3.16 -4.41
C ILE A 156 12.11 3.24 -3.07
N ALA A 157 12.62 4.43 -2.72
CA ALA A 157 13.35 4.61 -1.48
C ALA A 157 12.42 4.35 -0.28
N LYS A 158 12.75 3.34 0.52
CA LYS A 158 12.01 2.99 1.73
C LYS A 158 11.99 4.15 2.72
N THR A 159 10.82 4.46 3.27
CA THR A 159 10.68 5.47 4.32
C THR A 159 10.25 4.82 5.62
N ARG A 160 10.93 5.15 6.72
CA ARG A 160 10.47 4.76 8.04
C ARG A 160 9.37 5.72 8.48
N LEU A 161 8.20 5.17 8.80
CA LEU A 161 7.12 5.91 9.45
C LEU A 161 7.01 5.48 10.90
N ARG A 162 6.74 6.44 11.78
CA ARG A 162 6.64 6.26 13.22
C ARG A 162 5.35 6.89 13.74
N GLY A 163 4.33 6.07 13.96
CA GLY A 163 3.12 6.47 14.67
C GLY A 163 3.39 6.54 16.18
N THR A 164 2.91 7.58 16.86
CA THR A 164 3.08 7.74 18.32
C THR A 164 1.72 7.85 19.00
N PHE A 165 1.43 6.94 19.93
CA PHE A 165 0.08 6.81 20.51
C PHE A 165 -0.04 7.31 21.94
N GLY A 166 1.01 7.93 22.49
CA GLY A 166 1.08 8.38 23.88
C GLY A 166 1.51 7.26 24.84
N SER A 167 1.34 7.49 26.13
CA SER A 167 1.73 6.56 27.20
C SER A 167 0.62 6.48 28.26
N LEU A 168 0.47 5.32 28.91
CA LEU A 168 -0.28 5.24 30.17
C LEU A 168 0.57 5.84 31.29
N ARG A 169 -0.07 6.47 32.27
CA ARG A 169 0.59 7.24 33.35
C ARG A 169 1.52 6.37 34.21
N SER A 170 2.74 6.13 33.74
CA SER A 170 3.95 5.72 34.46
C SER A 170 5.09 5.35 33.50
N ASP A 171 4.81 5.09 32.22
CA ASP A 171 5.85 4.75 31.24
C ASP A 171 6.53 6.01 30.70
N THR A 172 7.86 6.05 30.85
CA THR A 172 8.71 7.19 30.47
C THR A 172 8.89 7.35 28.96
N LYS A 173 8.43 6.38 28.16
CA LYS A 173 8.49 6.42 26.70
C LYS A 173 7.11 6.24 26.08
N PRO A 174 6.71 7.08 25.11
CA PRO A 174 5.47 6.88 24.37
C PRO A 174 5.54 5.59 23.55
N LEU A 175 4.42 4.89 23.50
CA LEU A 175 4.25 3.75 22.62
C LEU A 175 4.30 4.23 21.17
N HIS A 176 5.15 3.58 20.37
CA HIS A 176 5.34 3.90 18.97
C HIS A 176 5.20 2.66 18.10
N LEU A 177 4.65 2.85 16.90
CA LEU A 177 4.59 1.86 15.83
C LEU A 177 5.59 2.29 14.75
N ASP A 178 6.65 1.52 14.59
CA ASP A 178 7.59 1.70 13.48
C ASP A 178 7.23 0.76 12.33
N VAL A 179 7.07 1.34 11.14
CA VAL A 179 6.85 0.64 9.87
C VAL A 179 7.86 1.14 8.83
N ILE A 180 8.08 0.35 7.78
CA ILE A 180 8.94 0.73 6.66
C ILE A 180 8.13 0.51 5.38
N THR A 181 7.96 1.59 4.62
CA THR A 181 7.29 1.55 3.32
C THR A 181 8.14 0.83 2.27
N ASP A 182 7.51 0.24 1.24
CA ASP A 182 8.23 -0.30 0.08
C ASP A 182 8.49 0.78 -0.98
N GLY A 183 7.75 1.88 -0.88
CA GLY A 183 7.90 3.08 -1.70
C GLY A 183 6.84 4.11 -1.33
N GLN A 184 6.84 5.24 -2.03
CA GLN A 184 5.87 6.30 -1.79
C GLN A 184 5.81 7.29 -2.95
N MET A 185 4.66 7.95 -3.07
CA MET A 185 4.53 9.20 -3.81
C MET A 185 4.80 10.37 -2.87
N LYS A 186 5.57 11.36 -3.31
CA LYS A 186 5.81 12.59 -2.55
C LYS A 186 5.48 13.83 -3.37
N ASP A 187 5.09 14.90 -2.69
CA ASP A 187 5.16 16.25 -3.26
C ASP A 187 6.62 16.64 -3.52
N LYS A 188 6.94 17.14 -4.71
CA LYS A 188 8.32 17.52 -5.05
C LYS A 188 8.81 18.76 -4.30
N ARG A 189 7.90 19.62 -3.85
CA ARG A 189 8.24 20.88 -3.17
C ARG A 189 8.31 20.70 -1.66
N THR A 190 7.31 20.04 -1.06
CA THR A 190 7.24 19.87 0.40
C THR A 190 7.92 18.60 0.89
N GLY A 191 8.10 17.60 0.02
CA GLY A 191 8.54 16.26 0.41
C GLY A 191 7.46 15.46 1.16
N GLU A 192 6.24 16.01 1.30
CA GLU A 192 5.12 15.35 1.97
C GLU A 192 4.73 14.10 1.21
N ILE A 193 4.52 13.00 1.95
CA ILE A 193 4.02 11.75 1.38
C ILE A 193 2.56 11.96 1.01
N LYS A 194 2.20 11.63 -0.23
CA LYS A 194 0.82 11.66 -0.75
C LYS A 194 0.20 10.28 -0.89
N SER A 195 1.03 9.25 -0.99
CA SER A 195 0.62 7.86 -1.03
C SER A 195 1.79 6.99 -0.57
N VAL A 196 1.51 5.93 0.18
CA VAL A 196 2.48 4.89 0.50
C VAL A 196 2.33 3.71 -0.46
N LEU A 197 3.39 2.90 -0.62
CA LEU A 197 3.36 1.65 -1.37
C LEU A 197 3.76 0.50 -0.45
N LYS A 198 2.92 -0.54 -0.47
CA LYS A 198 3.24 -1.87 0.04
C LYS A 198 3.14 -2.85 -1.11
N CYS A 199 4.18 -3.65 -1.33
CA CYS A 199 4.17 -4.70 -2.33
C CYS A 199 4.31 -6.07 -1.69
N LYS A 200 3.83 -7.09 -2.40
CA LYS A 200 4.01 -8.49 -2.06
C LYS A 200 4.32 -9.27 -3.33
N GLU A 201 5.09 -10.33 -3.18
CA GLU A 201 5.56 -11.16 -4.30
C GLU A 201 4.46 -12.03 -4.93
N ASP A 202 3.38 -12.30 -4.20
CA ASP A 202 2.29 -13.16 -4.63
C ASP A 202 1.01 -12.39 -4.96
N ILE A 203 0.07 -13.04 -5.65
CA ILE A 203 -1.25 -12.51 -5.94
C ILE A 203 -2.12 -12.43 -4.67
N ARG A 204 -2.97 -11.40 -4.60
CA ARG A 204 -3.76 -11.07 -3.40
C ARG A 204 -4.56 -12.25 -2.83
N ILE A 205 -5.10 -13.11 -3.70
CA ILE A 205 -5.93 -14.26 -3.30
C ILE A 205 -5.17 -15.32 -2.48
N HIS A 206 -3.83 -15.29 -2.48
CA HIS A 206 -2.98 -16.22 -1.74
C HIS A 206 -2.40 -15.63 -0.47
N HIS A 207 -2.66 -14.35 -0.18
CA HIS A 207 -2.13 -13.70 1.01
C HIS A 207 -2.93 -14.05 2.26
N SER A 208 -2.21 -14.29 3.35
CA SER A 208 -2.83 -14.38 4.68
C SER A 208 -3.33 -13.00 5.14
N PRO A 209 -4.34 -12.94 6.02
CA PRO A 209 -4.78 -11.71 6.68
C PRO A 209 -3.67 -10.85 7.30
N THR A 210 -2.54 -11.46 7.66
CA THR A 210 -1.35 -10.75 8.16
C THR A 210 -0.89 -9.64 7.21
N VAL A 211 -1.02 -9.83 5.89
CA VAL A 211 -0.62 -8.82 4.90
C VAL A 211 -1.49 -7.58 5.02
N ASP A 212 -2.81 -7.73 5.08
CA ASP A 212 -3.74 -6.61 5.29
C ASP A 212 -3.48 -5.91 6.63
N MET A 213 -3.15 -6.68 7.67
CA MET A 213 -2.82 -6.12 8.99
C MET A 213 -1.54 -5.26 8.94
N GLN A 214 -0.54 -5.68 8.16
CA GLN A 214 0.68 -4.91 7.91
C GLN A 214 0.40 -3.63 7.08
N GLU A 215 -0.42 -3.75 6.03
CA GLU A 215 -0.86 -2.59 5.22
C GLU A 215 -1.60 -1.57 6.09
N ALA A 216 -2.53 -2.02 6.93
CA ALA A 216 -3.24 -1.16 7.88
C ALA A 216 -2.30 -0.49 8.87
N ALA A 217 -1.30 -1.21 9.40
CA ALA A 217 -0.29 -0.65 10.28
C ALA A 217 0.50 0.48 9.62
N GLU A 218 0.81 0.34 8.31
CA GLU A 218 1.52 1.36 7.55
C GLU A 218 0.72 2.65 7.40
N ILE A 219 -0.57 2.53 7.05
CA ILE A 219 -1.49 3.67 6.99
C ILE A 219 -1.66 4.34 8.36
N VAL A 220 -1.83 3.56 9.42
CA VAL A 220 -1.98 4.07 10.79
C VAL A 220 -0.74 4.83 11.24
N ALA A 221 0.46 4.31 10.96
CA ALA A 221 1.71 5.02 11.25
C ALA A 221 1.84 6.31 10.43
N TRP A 222 1.45 6.28 9.14
CA TRP A 222 1.47 7.44 8.27
C TRP A 222 0.57 8.57 8.79
N VAL A 223 -0.72 8.27 9.01
CA VAL A 223 -1.72 9.23 9.50
C VAL A 223 -1.37 9.74 10.89
N SER A 224 -0.82 8.90 11.76
CA SER A 224 -0.38 9.33 13.09
C SER A 224 0.82 10.29 13.04
N GLN A 225 1.76 10.07 12.14
CA GLN A 225 2.96 10.90 12.04
C GLN A 225 2.69 12.21 11.30
N TYR A 226 1.82 12.17 10.30
CA TYR A 226 1.46 13.31 9.45
C TYR A 226 -0.07 13.47 9.41
N PRO A 227 -0.68 13.91 10.52
CA PRO A 227 -2.13 14.09 10.59
C PRO A 227 -2.57 15.25 9.70
N ASP A 228 -3.74 15.09 9.07
CA ASP A 228 -4.41 16.20 8.39
C ASP A 228 -4.74 17.29 9.42
N ASN A 229 -4.13 18.46 9.23
CA ASN A 229 -4.37 19.63 10.09
C ASN A 229 -5.60 20.43 9.65
N ASP A 230 -6.29 20.02 8.58
CA ASP A 230 -7.48 20.69 8.09
C ASP A 230 -8.69 20.36 8.97
N ARG A 231 -8.92 21.21 9.98
CA ARG A 231 -10.02 21.09 10.94
C ARG A 231 -11.38 21.54 10.39
N SER A 232 -11.49 21.81 9.09
CA SER A 232 -12.73 22.28 8.45
C SER A 232 -13.87 21.25 8.43
N VAL A 233 -13.61 19.98 8.78
CA VAL A 233 -14.62 18.89 8.75
C VAL A 233 -15.41 18.74 10.07
N ASN A 234 -15.17 19.56 11.10
CA ASN A 234 -15.86 19.45 12.40
C ASN A 234 -17.31 20.01 12.46
N THR A 235 -18.02 20.16 11.34
CA THR A 235 -19.43 20.66 11.34
C THR A 235 -20.51 19.59 11.36
N HIS A 236 -20.18 18.31 11.56
CA HIS A 236 -21.19 17.25 11.73
C HIS A 236 -20.92 16.41 12.98
N GLN A 237 -21.27 16.96 14.14
CA GLN A 237 -21.63 16.22 15.35
C GLN A 237 -23.08 16.58 15.73
#